data_AF-A0A7C2CC82-F1
#
_entry.id   AF-A0A7C2CC82-F1
#
_cell.length_a   1.000
_cell.length_b   1.000
_cell.length_c   1.000
_cell.angle_alpha   90.00
_cell.angle_beta   90.00
_cell.angle_gamma   90.00
#
_symmetry.space_group_name_H-M   'P 1'
#
loop_
_entity.id
_entity.type
_entity.pdbx_description
1 polymer ?
#
loop_
_entity_poly.entity_id
_entity_poly.type
_entity_poly.pdbx_seq_one_letter_code
_entity_poly.pdbx_strand_id
1 'polypeptide(L)'
;MASVSFQQTKEQERAKAAWADVQAVDRKPPDVKRKYRGLVLKLPVMILTNGLGQALAFLKSKGKGDANDPHEIVYAHLQNWLFREIRWADANHATLIERIFNTTSETYRQATTEALSYLHWLRRFAEAVLPEPEEE
;
A
#
# COMPACT_ATOMS: atom_id res chain seq x y z
N MET A 1 30.46 -12.30 -25.21
CA MET A 1 29.59 -12.64 -24.05
C MET A 1 28.52 -11.59 -23.98
N ALA A 2 27.23 -11.96 -24.13
CA ALA A 2 26.14 -11.00 -23.99
C ALA A 2 26.03 -10.59 -22.52
N SER A 3 26.05 -9.29 -22.25
CA SER A 3 25.77 -8.75 -20.92
C SER A 3 24.31 -9.07 -20.59
N VAL A 4 24.09 -9.85 -19.54
CA VAL A 4 22.74 -10.08 -19.02
C VAL A 4 22.29 -8.78 -18.35
N SER A 5 21.20 -8.20 -18.82
CA SER A 5 20.57 -7.05 -18.15
C SER A 5 19.93 -7.52 -16.85
N PHE A 6 20.40 -7.00 -15.71
CA PHE A 6 19.82 -7.25 -14.39
C PHE A 6 18.66 -6.30 -14.06
N GLN A 7 18.06 -5.65 -15.05
CA GLN A 7 16.92 -4.75 -14.80
C GLN A 7 15.72 -5.56 -14.32
N GLN A 8 15.27 -5.25 -13.10
CA GLN A 8 14.06 -5.86 -12.55
C GLN A 8 12.84 -5.38 -13.33
N THR A 9 11.87 -6.27 -13.56
CA THR A 9 10.59 -5.85 -14.11
C THR A 9 9.80 -5.07 -13.07
N LYS A 10 8.82 -4.27 -13.53
CA LYS A 10 7.96 -3.52 -12.60
C LYS A 10 7.24 -4.40 -11.59
N GLU A 11 6.81 -5.59 -12.04
CA GLU A 11 6.20 -6.60 -11.18
C GLU A 11 7.17 -7.13 -10.13
N GLN A 12 8.44 -7.33 -10.47
CA GLN A 12 9.46 -7.72 -9.49
C GLN A 12 9.71 -6.64 -8.45
N GLU A 13 9.70 -5.36 -8.84
CA GLU A 13 9.83 -4.24 -7.90
C GLU A 13 8.64 -4.16 -6.94
N ARG A 14 7.41 -4.31 -7.45
CA ARG A 14 6.17 -4.36 -6.66
C ARG A 14 6.20 -5.51 -5.67
N ALA A 15 6.52 -6.72 -6.16
CA ALA A 15 6.61 -7.91 -5.33
C ALA A 15 7.67 -7.76 -4.24
N LYS A 16 8.84 -7.20 -4.56
CA LYS A 16 9.93 -6.98 -3.59
C LYS A 16 9.52 -6.02 -2.48
N ALA A 17 8.88 -4.89 -2.82
CA ALA A 17 8.42 -3.94 -1.81
C ALA A 17 7.32 -4.55 -0.93
N ALA A 18 6.29 -5.14 -1.54
CA ALA A 18 5.20 -5.78 -0.82
C ALA A 18 5.68 -6.92 0.10
N TRP A 19 6.67 -7.71 -0.34
CA TRP A 19 7.30 -8.74 0.49
C TRP A 19 8.01 -8.15 1.70
N ALA A 20 8.82 -7.11 1.50
CA ALA A 20 9.52 -6.44 2.61
C ALA A 20 8.55 -5.85 3.64
N ASP A 21 7.47 -5.24 3.16
CA ASP A 21 6.42 -4.65 3.97
C ASP A 21 5.66 -5.71 4.80
N VAL A 22 5.28 -6.84 4.20
CA VAL A 22 4.64 -7.95 4.91
C VAL A 22 5.56 -8.58 5.94
N GLN A 23 6.85 -8.75 5.60
CA GLN A 23 7.86 -9.26 6.54
C GLN A 23 8.08 -8.33 7.73
N ALA A 24 7.96 -7.01 7.54
CA ALA A 24 8.00 -6.06 8.64
C ALA A 24 6.78 -6.21 9.57
N VAL A 25 5.59 -6.43 9.01
CA VAL A 25 4.36 -6.69 9.77
C VAL A 25 4.41 -8.04 10.49
N ASP A 26 5.02 -9.07 9.91
CA ASP A 26 5.14 -10.38 10.54
C ASP A 26 6.01 -10.38 11.81
N ARG A 27 6.72 -9.28 12.09
CA ARG A 27 7.45 -9.09 13.35
C ARG A 27 6.63 -8.40 14.43
N LYS A 28 5.39 -7.98 14.12
CA LYS A 28 4.49 -7.28 15.06
C LYS A 28 3.60 -8.27 15.85
N PRO A 29 2.92 -7.81 16.92
CA PRO A 29 2.01 -8.66 17.70
C PRO A 29 0.90 -9.32 16.85
N PRO A 30 0.39 -10.51 17.24
CA PRO A 30 -0.58 -11.28 16.46
C PRO A 30 -1.85 -10.50 16.08
N ASP A 31 -2.37 -9.66 16.97
CA ASP A 31 -3.57 -8.86 16.72
C ASP A 31 -3.34 -7.83 15.60
N VAL A 32 -2.15 -7.20 15.56
CA VAL A 32 -1.76 -6.28 14.49
C VAL A 32 -1.67 -7.04 13.16
N LYS A 33 -1.04 -8.22 13.15
CA LYS A 33 -0.91 -9.05 11.93
C LYS A 33 -2.27 -9.39 11.32
N ARG A 34 -3.20 -9.89 12.14
CA ARG A 34 -4.55 -10.32 11.68
C ARG A 34 -5.36 -9.15 11.16
N LYS A 35 -5.39 -8.03 11.89
CA LYS A 35 -6.09 -6.81 11.47
C LYS A 35 -5.50 -6.25 10.18
N TYR A 36 -4.18 -6.22 10.06
CA TYR A 36 -3.47 -5.81 8.84
C TYR A 36 -3.85 -6.68 7.65
N ARG A 37 -3.81 -8.01 7.80
CA ARG A 37 -4.22 -8.97 6.75
C ARG A 37 -5.65 -8.70 6.30
N GLY A 38 -6.59 -8.62 7.25
CA GLY A 38 -8.01 -8.34 6.95
C GLY A 38 -8.22 -7.01 6.22
N LEU A 39 -7.43 -5.99 6.55
CA LEU A 39 -7.47 -4.68 5.92
C LEU A 39 -6.94 -4.70 4.48
N VAL A 40 -5.74 -5.26 4.26
CA VAL A 40 -5.12 -5.35 2.92
C VAL A 40 -5.98 -6.17 1.96
N LEU A 41 -6.67 -7.21 2.44
CA LEU A 41 -7.59 -8.00 1.63
C LEU A 41 -8.78 -7.20 1.10
N LYS A 42 -9.29 -6.25 1.90
CA LYS A 42 -10.48 -5.45 1.58
C LYS A 42 -10.15 -4.18 0.79
N LEU A 43 -8.94 -3.66 0.94
CA LEU A 43 -8.57 -2.34 0.42
C LEU A 43 -8.65 -2.18 -1.10
N PRO A 44 -8.28 -3.18 -1.95
CA PRO A 44 -8.45 -3.06 -3.40
C PRO A 44 -9.91 -2.81 -3.80
N VAL A 45 -10.85 -3.51 -3.16
CA VAL A 45 -12.28 -3.32 -3.42
C VAL A 45 -12.73 -1.94 -2.96
N MET A 46 -12.28 -1.48 -1.78
CA MET A 46 -12.59 -0.13 -1.30
C MET A 46 -12.10 0.96 -2.26
N ILE A 47 -10.91 0.80 -2.85
CA ILE A 47 -10.39 1.74 -3.85
C ILE A 47 -11.23 1.70 -5.13
N LEU A 48 -11.62 0.51 -5.60
CA LEU A 48 -12.45 0.36 -6.80
C LEU A 48 -13.85 0.94 -6.63
N THR A 49 -14.45 0.83 -5.44
CA THR A 49 -15.82 1.31 -5.19
C THR A 49 -15.87 2.79 -4.82
N ASN A 50 -14.91 3.28 -4.03
CA ASN A 50 -14.98 4.60 -3.40
C ASN A 50 -13.89 5.57 -3.91
N GLY A 51 -12.92 5.05 -4.67
CA GLY A 51 -11.75 5.79 -5.12
C GLY A 51 -10.60 5.79 -4.10
N LEU A 52 -9.39 6.07 -4.61
CA LEU A 52 -8.16 6.09 -3.82
C LEU A 52 -8.21 7.11 -2.68
N GLY A 53 -8.71 8.33 -2.95
CA GLY A 53 -8.78 9.39 -1.94
C GLY A 53 -9.61 9.00 -0.71
N GLN A 54 -10.80 8.42 -0.91
CA GLN A 54 -11.66 7.98 0.20
C GLN A 54 -11.07 6.80 0.96
N ALA A 55 -10.43 5.86 0.26
CA ALA A 55 -9.74 4.74 0.91
C ALA A 55 -8.60 5.23 1.81
N LEU A 56 -7.79 6.20 1.35
CA LEU A 56 -6.73 6.80 2.16
C LEU A 56 -7.29 7.57 3.37
N ALA A 57 -8.36 8.34 3.16
CA ALA A 57 -9.04 9.05 4.25
C ALA A 57 -9.58 8.08 5.31
N PHE A 58 -10.15 6.95 4.89
CA PHE A 58 -10.59 5.88 5.79
C PHE A 58 -9.42 5.36 6.64
N LEU A 59 -8.29 5.01 6.00
CA LEU A 59 -7.11 4.53 6.72
C LEU A 59 -6.65 5.55 7.79
N LYS A 60 -6.51 6.82 7.42
CA LYS A 60 -6.13 7.88 8.36
C LYS A 60 -7.14 8.09 9.48
N SER A 61 -8.43 8.00 9.18
CA SER A 61 -9.49 8.17 10.19
C SER A 61 -9.44 7.11 11.30
N LYS A 62 -8.98 5.90 10.96
CA LYS A 62 -8.87 4.76 11.87
C LYS A 62 -7.51 4.72 12.56
N GLY A 63 -6.42 4.90 11.81
CA GLY A 63 -5.06 4.84 12.34
C GLY A 63 -4.68 6.02 13.22
N LYS A 64 -5.22 7.22 12.93
CA LYS A 64 -5.02 8.44 13.72
C LYS A 64 -3.54 8.75 14.04
N GLY A 65 -2.61 8.37 13.16
CA GLY A 65 -1.18 8.60 13.34
C GLY A 65 -0.46 7.65 14.29
N ASP A 66 -1.13 6.63 14.84
CA ASP A 66 -0.47 5.59 15.63
C ASP A 66 0.31 4.64 14.71
N ALA A 67 1.65 4.73 14.74
CA ALA A 67 2.54 3.91 13.92
C ALA A 67 2.44 2.39 14.18
N ASN A 68 1.74 1.97 15.24
CA ASN A 68 1.43 0.57 15.52
C ASN A 68 0.02 0.15 15.08
N ASP A 69 -0.87 1.10 14.74
CA ASP A 69 -2.18 0.77 14.22
C ASP A 69 -2.09 0.19 12.79
N PRO A 70 -2.75 -0.94 12.51
CA PRO A 70 -2.75 -1.56 11.18
C PRO A 70 -3.13 -0.62 10.03
N HIS A 71 -4.06 0.32 10.24
CA HIS A 71 -4.48 1.26 9.21
C HIS A 71 -3.39 2.28 8.89
N GLU A 72 -2.68 2.75 9.91
CA GLU A 72 -1.57 3.68 9.73
C GLU A 72 -0.39 2.98 9.03
N ILE A 73 -0.13 1.72 9.38
CA ILE A 73 0.90 0.91 8.72
C ILE A 73 0.58 0.72 7.24
N VAL A 74 -0.65 0.31 6.89
CA VAL A 74 -1.05 0.16 5.48
C VAL A 74 -0.98 1.50 4.72
N TYR A 75 -1.41 2.60 5.36
CA TYR A 75 -1.28 3.93 4.80
C TYR A 75 0.19 4.28 4.51
N ALA A 76 1.10 4.03 5.46
CA ALA A 76 2.52 4.32 5.31
C ALA A 76 3.15 3.50 4.16
N HIS A 77 2.77 2.23 4.02
CA HIS A 77 3.24 1.39 2.92
C HIS A 77 2.80 1.93 1.55
N LEU A 78 1.52 2.30 1.40
CA LEU A 78 1.01 2.93 0.18
C LEU A 78 1.69 4.28 -0.10
N GLN A 79 1.89 5.11 0.92
CA GLN A 79 2.60 6.37 0.78
C GLN A 79 4.03 6.16 0.29
N ASN A 80 4.78 5.27 0.92
CA ASN A 80 6.16 4.98 0.56
C ASN A 80 6.27 4.44 -0.87
N TRP A 81 5.38 3.52 -1.25
CA TRP A 81 5.32 2.98 -2.60
C TRP A 81 5.01 4.08 -3.63
N LEU A 82 3.90 4.79 -3.46
CA LEU A 82 3.45 5.77 -4.45
C LEU A 82 4.35 7.01 -4.51
N PHE A 83 5.04 7.38 -3.43
CA PHE A 83 6.04 8.45 -3.45
C PHE A 83 7.25 8.07 -4.31
N ARG A 84 7.62 6.80 -4.30
CA ARG A 84 8.71 6.28 -5.12
C ARG A 84 8.32 6.18 -6.59
N GLU A 85 7.09 5.73 -6.87
CA GLU A 85 6.69 5.35 -8.23
C GLU A 85 6.00 6.43 -9.05
N ILE A 86 5.29 7.34 -8.40
CA ILE A 86 4.52 8.36 -9.11
C ILE A 86 5.36 9.63 -9.23
N ARG A 87 5.40 10.18 -10.44
CA ARG A 87 5.92 11.53 -10.68
C ARG A 87 4.83 12.53 -10.30
N TRP A 88 4.90 13.01 -9.06
CA TRP A 88 3.96 13.98 -8.54
C TRP A 88 4.23 15.36 -9.14
N ALA A 89 3.17 16.05 -9.57
CA ALA A 89 3.27 17.40 -10.11
C ALA A 89 3.75 18.41 -9.05
N ASP A 90 3.34 18.23 -7.79
CA ASP A 90 3.82 18.99 -6.65
C ASP A 90 4.46 18.07 -5.60
N ALA A 91 5.79 18.12 -5.49
CA ALA A 91 6.55 17.33 -4.53
C ALA A 91 6.61 17.95 -3.12
N ASN A 92 6.07 19.17 -2.93
CA ASN A 92 6.17 19.90 -1.66
C ASN A 92 5.19 19.40 -0.60
N HIS A 93 4.18 18.62 -0.98
CA HIS A 93 3.26 18.02 -0.02
C HIS A 93 3.89 16.82 0.70
N ALA A 94 3.80 16.87 2.03
CA ALA A 94 4.44 15.92 2.95
C ALA A 94 3.69 14.58 3.01
N THR A 95 2.37 14.58 2.78
CA THR A 95 1.54 13.38 2.89
C THR A 95 0.95 12.93 1.56
N LEU A 96 0.70 11.63 1.42
CA LEU A 96 0.03 11.06 0.25
C LEU A 96 -1.36 11.64 0.03
N ILE A 97 -2.14 11.87 1.08
CA ILE A 97 -3.46 12.50 0.95
C ILE A 97 -3.37 13.89 0.34
N GLU A 98 -2.45 14.73 0.81
CA GLU A 98 -2.26 16.08 0.25
C GLU A 98 -1.83 16.02 -1.22
N ARG A 99 -0.94 15.09 -1.59
CA ARG A 99 -0.55 14.90 -3.00
C ARG A 99 -1.72 14.45 -3.86
N ILE A 100 -2.57 13.57 -3.35
CA ILE A 100 -3.75 13.10 -4.06
C ILE A 100 -4.76 14.22 -4.31
N PHE A 101 -4.92 15.16 -3.37
CA PHE A 101 -5.83 16.30 -3.54
C PHE A 101 -5.30 17.40 -4.45
N ASN A 102 -3.98 17.56 -4.55
CA ASN A 102 -3.34 18.65 -5.28
C ASN A 102 -2.67 18.19 -6.59
N THR A 103 -3.08 17.05 -7.14
CA THR A 103 -2.52 16.53 -8.40
C THR A 103 -3.51 16.59 -9.55
N THR A 104 -3.02 16.33 -10.76
CA THR A 104 -3.86 16.28 -11.96
C THR A 104 -4.70 15.00 -12.02
N SER A 105 -5.81 15.04 -12.78
CA SER A 105 -6.63 13.84 -13.01
C SER A 105 -5.83 12.69 -13.65
N GLU A 106 -4.82 12.99 -14.46
CA GLU A 106 -3.95 11.98 -15.06
C GLU A 106 -3.10 11.29 -14.00
N THR A 107 -2.38 12.07 -13.19
CA THR A 107 -1.55 11.54 -12.10
C THR A 107 -2.38 10.81 -11.06
N TYR A 108 -3.60 11.28 -10.77
CA TYR A 108 -4.54 10.59 -9.88
C TYR A 108 -4.91 9.19 -10.40
N ARG A 109 -5.22 9.06 -11.70
CA ARG A 109 -5.51 7.76 -12.32
C ARG A 109 -4.27 6.85 -12.29
N GLN A 110 -3.09 7.38 -12.62
CA GLN A 110 -1.83 6.64 -12.54
C GLN A 110 -1.57 6.12 -11.11
N ALA A 111 -1.72 6.97 -10.10
CA ALA A 111 -1.57 6.60 -8.69
C ALA A 111 -2.60 5.53 -8.27
N THR A 112 -3.84 5.63 -8.75
CA THR A 112 -4.89 4.63 -8.49
C THR A 112 -4.53 3.27 -9.08
N THR A 113 -4.13 3.23 -10.35
CA THR A 113 -3.69 1.98 -11.01
C THR A 113 -2.47 1.38 -10.31
N GLU A 114 -1.48 2.21 -9.99
CA GLU A 114 -0.25 1.76 -9.33
C GLU A 114 -0.52 1.23 -7.91
N ALA A 115 -1.39 1.89 -7.14
CA ALA A 115 -1.82 1.43 -5.82
C ALA A 115 -2.46 0.03 -5.91
N LEU A 116 -3.35 -0.18 -6.87
CA LEU A 116 -4.01 -1.47 -7.08
C LEU A 116 -3.01 -2.57 -7.48
N SER A 117 -2.06 -2.27 -8.37
CA SER A 117 -1.01 -3.23 -8.77
C SER A 117 -0.09 -3.61 -7.61
N TYR A 118 0.28 -2.66 -6.75
CA TYR A 118 1.06 -2.96 -5.55
C TYR A 118 0.25 -3.74 -4.52
N LEU A 119 -1.00 -3.34 -4.27
CA LEU A 119 -1.89 -4.03 -3.33
C LEU A 119 -2.21 -5.47 -3.76
N HIS A 120 -2.18 -5.77 -5.06
CA HIS A 120 -2.29 -7.14 -5.55
C HIS A 120 -1.20 -8.04 -4.95
N TRP A 121 0.07 -7.59 -4.99
CA TRP A 121 1.18 -8.32 -4.37
C TRP A 121 1.11 -8.33 -2.85
N LEU A 122 0.79 -7.18 -2.26
CA LEU A 122 0.67 -7.06 -0.80
C LEU A 122 -0.37 -8.02 -0.23
N ARG A 123 -1.52 -8.15 -0.92
CA ARG A 123 -2.56 -9.11 -0.58
C ARG A 123 -2.07 -10.55 -0.64
N ARG A 124 -1.46 -10.95 -1.76
CA ARG A 124 -0.96 -12.32 -1.95
C ARG A 124 0.05 -12.72 -0.88
N PHE A 125 0.96 -11.80 -0.51
CA PHE A 125 1.94 -12.08 0.53
C PHE A 125 1.34 -12.05 1.94
N ALA A 126 0.41 -11.14 2.22
CA ALA A 126 -0.32 -11.14 3.49
C ALA A 126 -1.11 -12.44 3.69
N GLU A 127 -1.76 -12.97 2.64
CA GLU A 127 -2.43 -14.27 2.66
C GLU A 127 -1.48 -15.42 2.95
N ALA A 128 -0.27 -15.39 2.37
CA ALA A 128 0.71 -16.47 2.48
C ALA A 128 1.49 -16.48 3.81
N VAL A 129 1.65 -15.33 4.46
CA VAL A 129 2.55 -15.17 5.63
C VAL A 129 1.79 -14.92 6.92
N LEU A 130 0.71 -14.12 6.89
CA LEU A 130 0.06 -13.63 8.10
C LEU A 130 -1.11 -14.54 8.52
N PRO A 131 -1.34 -14.70 9.84
CA PRO A 131 -2.43 -15.53 10.34
C PRO A 131 -3.80 -14.98 9.97
N GLU A 132 -4.78 -15.88 9.82
CA GLU A 132 -6.18 -15.51 9.64
C GLU A 132 -6.74 -14.81 10.89
N PRO A 133 -7.79 -13.98 10.74
CA PRO A 133 -8.56 -13.50 11.88
C PRO A 133 -9.03 -14.69 12.74
N GLU A 134 -9.06 -14.54 14.06
CA GLU A 134 -9.75 -15.52 14.89
C GLU A 134 -11.24 -15.46 14.51
N GLU A 135 -11.85 -16.61 14.19
CA GLU A 135 -13.30 -16.72 14.06
C GLU A 135 -13.88 -16.49 15.47
N GLU A 136 -14.72 -15.45 15.60
CA GLU A 136 -15.52 -15.22 16.81
C GLU A 136 -16.62 -16.29 16.96
#